data_AF-A0A6V7W6P7-F1
#
_entry.id   AF-A0A6V7W6P7-F1
#
_cell.length_a   1.000
_cell.length_b   1.000
_cell.length_c   1.000
_cell.angle_alpha   90.00
_cell.angle_beta   90.00
_cell.angle_gamma   90.00
#
_symmetry.space_group_name_H-M   'P 1'
#
loop_
_entity.id
_entity.type
_entity.pdbx_description
1 polymer ?
#
loop_
_entity_poly.entity_id
_entity_poly.type
_entity_poly.pdbx_seq_one_letter_code
_entity_poly.pdbx_strand_id
1 'polypeptide(L)'
;MKEHIIERHNLDFIKPNIILGKVYDPALGRSNFYGYKLGCGDCTSMRNKNIPCMACTSNTCNRWKLLTDESIMCWGGDRVLTCPRETTGRVCHYAVIKETIVRQGCGRPDLSKEKETDIQMIICIHDNFCNTREEFERVLFCLIKGVDELEPKRQMCHEFVGESDYMNYPCFIHRLEDGKGMKDFLGELLIIILVKQGCGGFNKGCPDNKESEFCKYCRTRNCNDEKIIPKYCWTNYGKIKVNGDVPCFVERTKYNQSFVV
;
A
#
# COMPACT_ATOMS: atom_id res chain seq x y z
N MET A 1 -17.76 4.23 -78.87
CA MET A 1 -18.05 2.85 -78.43
C MET A 1 -16.74 2.20 -78.01
N LYS A 2 -16.48 2.12 -76.70
CA LYS A 2 -15.69 1.10 -75.99
C LYS A 2 -15.70 1.47 -74.51
N GLU A 3 -16.33 0.60 -73.73
CA GLU A 3 -16.33 0.58 -72.27
C GLU A 3 -14.98 0.07 -71.72
N HIS A 4 -14.88 0.19 -70.39
CA HIS A 4 -14.19 -0.75 -69.47
C HIS A 4 -12.67 -0.58 -69.32
N ILE A 5 -12.03 -0.64 -68.14
CA ILE A 5 -12.35 -1.21 -66.81
C ILE A 5 -11.58 -0.42 -65.73
N ILE A 6 -12.18 -0.28 -64.55
CA ILE A 6 -11.52 0.13 -63.29
C ILE A 6 -10.75 -1.09 -62.75
N GLU A 7 -9.42 -1.06 -62.74
CA GLU A 7 -8.64 -2.05 -62.01
C GLU A 7 -8.41 -1.60 -60.56
N ARG A 8 -9.05 -2.33 -59.65
CA ARG A 8 -8.72 -2.36 -58.22
C ARG A 8 -7.35 -3.01 -58.08
N HIS A 9 -6.34 -2.27 -57.64
CA HIS A 9 -5.13 -2.90 -57.12
C HIS A 9 -5.42 -3.44 -55.71
N ASN A 10 -5.35 -4.76 -55.60
CA ASN A 10 -5.30 -5.51 -54.36
C ASN A 10 -4.22 -4.93 -53.44
N LEU A 11 -4.61 -4.49 -52.25
CA LEU A 11 -3.72 -4.29 -51.11
C LEU A 11 -3.29 -5.68 -50.63
N ASP A 12 -2.25 -6.22 -51.25
CA ASP A 12 -1.61 -7.44 -50.80
C ASP A 12 -1.10 -7.27 -49.36
N PHE A 13 -1.49 -8.24 -48.54
CA PHE A 13 -1.08 -8.51 -47.18
C PHE A 13 0.38 -8.11 -46.87
N ILE A 14 0.56 -7.02 -46.12
CA ILE A 14 1.82 -6.76 -45.41
C ILE A 14 1.94 -7.82 -44.30
N LYS A 15 2.71 -8.87 -44.55
CA LYS A 15 3.10 -9.85 -43.51
C LYS A 15 3.88 -9.10 -42.42
N PRO A 16 3.54 -9.27 -41.12
CA PRO A 16 4.30 -8.63 -40.05
C PRO A 16 5.70 -9.24 -39.99
N ASN A 17 6.73 -8.41 -40.24
CA ASN A 17 8.11 -8.78 -39.99
C ASN A 17 8.31 -8.97 -38.48
N ILE A 18 8.49 -10.22 -38.06
CA ILE A 18 8.75 -10.59 -36.67
C ILE A 18 10.26 -10.63 -36.45
N ILE A 19 10.79 -9.70 -35.68
CA ILE A 19 12.17 -9.75 -35.19
C ILE A 19 12.13 -10.28 -33.76
N LEU A 20 12.77 -11.43 -33.51
CA LEU A 20 12.98 -11.98 -32.17
C LEU A 20 14.36 -11.54 -31.69
N GLY A 21 14.41 -10.62 -30.73
CA GLY A 21 15.66 -10.26 -30.04
C GLY A 21 15.90 -11.16 -28.83
N LYS A 22 17.10 -11.75 -28.72
CA LYS A 22 17.60 -12.32 -27.45
C LYS A 22 18.30 -11.21 -26.67
N VAL A 23 17.91 -10.99 -25.41
CA VAL A 23 18.62 -10.10 -24.48
C VAL A 23 19.28 -10.98 -23.42
N TYR A 24 20.60 -10.84 -23.25
CA TYR A 24 21.36 -11.48 -22.18
C TYR A 24 21.66 -10.43 -21.11
N ASP A 25 21.18 -10.64 -19.89
CA ASP A 25 21.55 -9.86 -18.72
C ASP A 25 22.45 -10.74 -17.82
N PRO A 26 23.75 -10.42 -17.67
CA PRO A 26 24.67 -11.17 -16.83
C PRO A 26 24.36 -11.09 -15.32
N ALA A 27 23.52 -10.16 -14.85
CA ALA A 27 23.35 -9.89 -13.43
C ALA A 27 22.34 -10.80 -12.71
N LEU A 28 21.47 -11.54 -13.43
CA LEU A 28 20.29 -12.19 -12.82
C LEU A 28 20.27 -13.72 -12.79
N GLY A 29 21.28 -14.42 -13.35
CA GLY A 29 21.52 -15.85 -13.09
C GLY A 29 20.33 -16.82 -13.29
N ARG A 30 19.25 -16.43 -13.98
CA ARG A 30 18.07 -17.27 -14.23
C ARG A 30 17.58 -17.12 -15.66
N SER A 31 17.64 -18.22 -16.40
CA SER A 31 17.09 -18.39 -17.73
C SER A 31 15.57 -18.57 -17.66
N ASN A 32 14.81 -17.56 -18.09
CA ASN A 32 13.52 -17.69 -18.80
C ASN A 32 12.93 -16.29 -19.03
N PHE A 33 13.48 -15.53 -19.99
CA PHE A 33 12.81 -14.35 -20.51
C PHE A 33 12.31 -14.61 -21.92
N TYR A 34 11.01 -14.38 -22.09
CA TYR A 34 10.34 -14.28 -23.38
C TYR A 34 11.01 -13.16 -24.21
N GLY A 35 11.52 -13.48 -25.40
CA GLY A 35 12.02 -12.47 -26.32
C GLY A 35 10.91 -11.51 -26.76
N TYR A 36 11.28 -10.29 -27.16
CA TYR A 36 10.31 -9.33 -27.70
C TYR A 36 9.90 -9.72 -29.12
N LYS A 37 8.60 -9.65 -29.40
CA LYS A 37 8.05 -9.79 -30.76
C LYS A 37 7.60 -8.43 -31.24
N LEU A 38 8.31 -7.89 -32.23
CA LEU A 38 7.94 -6.64 -32.89
C LEU A 38 7.16 -6.94 -34.17
N GLY A 39 6.22 -6.07 -34.54
CA GLY A 39 5.41 -6.24 -35.73
C GLY A 39 4.50 -5.04 -35.97
N CYS A 40 3.66 -5.13 -36.99
CA CYS A 40 2.63 -4.15 -37.33
C CYS A 40 1.24 -4.70 -36.99
N GLY A 41 0.30 -3.80 -36.65
CA GLY A 41 -1.07 -4.13 -36.29
C GLY A 41 -1.35 -3.95 -34.79
N ASP A 42 -2.61 -4.14 -34.42
CA ASP A 42 -3.07 -3.98 -33.04
C ASP A 42 -2.61 -5.15 -32.16
N CYS A 43 -2.54 -4.90 -30.85
CA CYS A 43 -2.39 -5.90 -29.79
C CYS A 43 -3.62 -6.82 -29.67
N THR A 44 -3.97 -7.49 -30.76
CA THR A 44 -5.10 -8.43 -30.89
C THR A 44 -4.73 -9.82 -30.40
N SER A 45 -3.43 -10.10 -30.21
CA SER A 45 -2.90 -11.40 -29.78
C SER A 45 -3.00 -11.66 -28.26
N MET A 46 -3.96 -11.07 -27.55
CA MET A 46 -4.29 -11.48 -26.17
C MET A 46 -5.01 -12.83 -26.11
N ARG A 47 -4.61 -13.83 -26.91
CA ARG A 47 -4.99 -15.24 -26.61
C ARG A 47 -4.45 -15.68 -25.26
N ASN A 48 -3.43 -15.01 -24.75
CA ASN A 48 -2.90 -15.16 -23.41
C ASN A 48 -2.94 -13.81 -22.69
N LYS A 49 -3.85 -13.65 -21.73
CA LYS A 49 -4.06 -12.40 -20.95
C LYS A 49 -2.85 -12.00 -20.09
N ASN A 50 -1.83 -12.84 -20.03
CA ASN A 50 -0.64 -12.68 -19.20
C ASN A 50 0.59 -12.18 -19.98
N ILE A 51 0.48 -11.96 -21.30
CA ILE A 51 1.58 -11.44 -22.11
C ILE A 51 1.33 -9.95 -22.39
N PRO A 52 2.15 -9.04 -21.84
CA PRO A 52 2.03 -7.60 -22.08
C PRO A 52 2.26 -7.25 -23.54
N CYS A 53 1.47 -6.31 -24.06
CA CYS A 53 1.58 -5.82 -25.43
C CYS A 53 1.26 -4.32 -25.47
N MET A 54 2.07 -3.56 -26.20
CA MET A 54 1.79 -2.15 -26.48
C MET A 54 1.78 -1.89 -27.98
N ALA A 55 0.78 -1.13 -28.41
CA ALA A 55 0.73 -0.50 -29.72
C ALA A 55 1.18 0.96 -29.58
N CYS A 56 1.72 1.51 -30.66
CA CYS A 56 2.17 2.89 -30.72
C CYS A 56 1.98 3.40 -32.16
N THR A 57 1.75 4.71 -32.32
CA THR A 57 1.35 5.32 -33.60
C THR A 57 2.45 6.17 -34.23
N SER A 58 3.48 6.52 -33.47
CA SER A 58 4.62 7.30 -33.98
C SER A 58 5.52 6.46 -34.88
N ASN A 59 6.28 7.11 -35.76
CA ASN A 59 7.29 6.43 -36.57
C ASN A 59 8.32 5.74 -35.66
N THR A 60 8.69 4.49 -36.00
CA THR A 60 9.73 3.67 -35.33
C THR A 60 9.56 3.51 -33.80
N CYS A 61 8.33 3.54 -33.31
CA CYS A 61 7.99 3.50 -31.89
C CYS A 61 8.03 2.09 -31.25
N ASN A 62 7.94 1.03 -32.05
CA ASN A 62 7.92 -0.37 -31.60
C ASN A 62 9.33 -0.88 -31.24
N ARG A 63 10.03 -0.13 -30.39
CA ARG A 63 11.35 -0.47 -29.85
C ARG A 63 11.22 -1.13 -28.49
N TRP A 64 12.22 -1.91 -28.07
CA TRP A 64 12.22 -2.60 -26.77
C TRP A 64 11.98 -1.66 -25.58
N LYS A 65 12.47 -0.40 -25.67
CA LYS A 65 12.27 0.64 -24.66
C LYS A 65 10.81 0.95 -24.34
N LEU A 66 9.89 0.70 -25.28
CA LEU A 66 8.46 0.91 -25.09
C LEU A 66 7.93 0.08 -23.91
N LEU A 67 8.46 -1.14 -23.72
CA LEU A 67 8.05 -2.07 -22.67
C LEU A 67 8.94 -2.03 -21.41
N THR A 68 10.10 -1.37 -21.47
CA THR A 68 11.07 -1.36 -20.35
C THR A 68 11.26 0.02 -19.72
N ASP A 69 11.43 1.06 -20.54
CA ASP A 69 11.83 2.40 -20.09
C ASP A 69 10.61 3.34 -20.06
N GLU A 70 9.68 3.14 -20.98
CA GLU A 70 8.53 4.01 -21.21
C GLU A 70 7.26 3.49 -20.52
N SER A 71 7.30 2.28 -19.98
CA SER A 71 6.18 1.69 -19.24
C SER A 71 6.65 0.84 -18.06
N ILE A 72 5.70 0.56 -17.16
CA ILE A 72 5.80 -0.47 -16.12
C ILE A 72 4.70 -1.49 -16.35
N MET A 73 4.94 -2.73 -15.98
CA MET A 73 3.94 -3.81 -16.07
C MET A 73 3.34 -4.03 -14.69
N CYS A 74 2.01 -3.92 -14.57
CA CYS A 74 1.30 -4.14 -13.32
C CYS A 74 0.26 -5.24 -13.49
N TRP A 75 -0.10 -5.91 -12.41
CA TRP A 75 -1.30 -6.74 -12.40
C TRP A 75 -2.55 -5.87 -12.36
N GLY A 76 -3.60 -6.29 -13.07
CA GLY A 76 -4.93 -5.68 -13.05
C GLY A 76 -6.00 -6.75 -12.91
N GLY A 77 -5.96 -7.50 -11.80
CA GLY A 77 -6.70 -8.74 -11.61
C GLY A 77 -5.93 -9.93 -12.18
N ASP A 78 -6.60 -10.73 -13.01
CA ASP A 78 -6.05 -11.92 -13.67
C ASP A 78 -5.23 -11.62 -14.94
N ARG A 79 -4.99 -10.35 -15.23
CA ARG A 79 -4.34 -9.88 -16.47
C ARG A 79 -3.18 -8.94 -16.19
N VAL A 80 -2.26 -8.89 -17.14
CA VAL A 80 -1.16 -7.92 -17.13
C VAL A 80 -1.62 -6.63 -17.81
N LEU A 81 -1.38 -5.52 -17.14
CA LEU A 81 -1.53 -4.17 -17.66
C LEU A 81 -0.16 -3.62 -18.03
N THR A 82 -0.07 -2.96 -19.17
CA THR A 82 1.09 -2.11 -19.47
C THR A 82 0.74 -0.66 -19.21
N CYS A 83 1.48 -0.05 -18.29
CA CYS A 83 1.18 1.24 -17.69
C CYS A 83 2.17 2.30 -18.20
N PRO A 84 1.74 3.26 -19.04
CA PRO A 84 2.62 4.28 -19.58
C PRO A 84 3.21 5.16 -18.48
N ARG A 85 4.51 5.44 -18.57
CA ARG A 85 5.24 6.23 -17.57
C ARG A 85 4.61 7.60 -17.33
N GLU A 86 4.24 8.30 -18.39
CA GLU A 86 3.75 9.68 -18.33
C GLU A 86 2.45 9.83 -17.53
N THR A 87 1.57 8.82 -17.58
CA THR A 87 0.25 8.87 -16.93
C THR A 87 0.21 8.18 -15.58
N THR A 88 1.16 7.29 -15.30
CA THR A 88 1.10 6.38 -14.12
C THR A 88 2.24 6.59 -13.14
N GLY A 89 3.26 7.38 -13.50
CA GLY A 89 4.42 7.63 -12.65
C GLY A 89 5.30 6.40 -12.40
N ARG A 90 5.17 5.33 -13.19
CA ARG A 90 5.79 4.00 -12.95
C ARG A 90 5.40 3.39 -11.61
N VAL A 91 4.11 3.44 -11.31
CA VAL A 91 3.57 2.91 -10.06
C VAL A 91 2.59 1.79 -10.34
N CYS A 92 2.70 0.72 -9.56
CA CYS A 92 1.66 -0.30 -9.43
C CYS A 92 1.06 -0.24 -8.02
N HIS A 93 -0.25 -0.50 -7.91
CA HIS A 93 -0.93 -0.55 -6.61
C HIS A 93 -1.68 -1.86 -6.41
N TYR A 94 -1.79 -2.27 -5.15
CA TYR A 94 -2.74 -3.28 -4.68
C TYR A 94 -3.40 -2.73 -3.41
N ALA A 95 -4.71 -2.51 -3.46
CA ALA A 95 -5.49 -1.94 -2.38
C ALA A 95 -6.62 -2.89 -1.98
N VAL A 96 -6.81 -3.07 -0.68
CA VAL A 96 -7.93 -3.77 -0.06
C VAL A 96 -8.78 -2.74 0.66
N ILE A 97 -10.04 -2.63 0.26
CA ILE A 97 -11.03 -1.69 0.81
C ILE A 97 -12.08 -2.51 1.56
N LYS A 98 -12.42 -2.09 2.79
CA LYS A 98 -13.39 -2.80 3.67
C LYS A 98 -13.06 -4.29 3.79
N GLU A 99 -11.77 -4.59 3.88
CA GLU A 99 -11.19 -5.94 4.07
C GLU A 99 -11.47 -6.95 2.93
N THR A 100 -12.26 -6.59 1.90
CA THR A 100 -12.79 -7.55 0.93
C THR A 100 -12.69 -7.08 -0.52
N ILE A 101 -12.78 -5.77 -0.77
CA ILE A 101 -12.78 -5.22 -2.13
C ILE A 101 -11.34 -4.98 -2.57
N VAL A 102 -10.90 -5.68 -3.62
CA VAL A 102 -9.55 -5.50 -4.17
C VAL A 102 -9.57 -4.53 -5.35
N ARG A 103 -8.76 -3.46 -5.28
CA ARG A 103 -8.40 -2.62 -6.42
C ARG A 103 -6.93 -2.80 -6.73
N GLN A 104 -6.62 -3.14 -7.97
CA GLN A 104 -5.28 -3.50 -8.39
C GLN A 104 -5.04 -2.96 -9.81
N GLY A 105 -3.92 -2.28 -10.03
CA GLY A 105 -3.62 -1.74 -11.34
C GLY A 105 -2.47 -0.74 -11.37
N CYS A 106 -2.48 0.08 -12.42
CA CYS A 106 -1.51 1.14 -12.65
C CYS A 106 -1.80 2.39 -11.80
N GLY A 107 -0.76 3.15 -11.48
CA GLY A 107 -0.85 4.46 -10.83
C GLY A 107 -1.33 4.40 -9.39
N ARG A 108 -1.52 5.57 -8.79
CA ARG A 108 -2.18 5.70 -7.48
C ARG A 108 -3.70 5.60 -7.68
N PRO A 109 -4.40 4.72 -6.94
CA PRO A 109 -5.85 4.60 -7.09
C PRO A 109 -6.54 5.88 -6.57
N ASP A 110 -7.59 6.31 -7.26
CA ASP A 110 -8.50 7.32 -6.71
C ASP A 110 -9.38 6.65 -5.63
N LEU A 111 -9.14 7.07 -4.40
CA LEU A 111 -9.79 6.56 -3.20
C LEU A 111 -10.55 7.66 -2.44
N SER A 112 -10.77 8.82 -3.07
CA SER A 112 -11.42 10.00 -2.47
C SER A 112 -12.83 9.74 -1.91
N LYS A 113 -13.51 8.70 -2.38
CA LYS A 113 -14.85 8.30 -1.95
C LYS A 113 -14.87 7.27 -0.82
N GLU A 114 -13.71 6.70 -0.49
CA GLU A 114 -13.60 5.65 0.51
C GLU A 114 -13.16 6.25 1.85
N LYS A 115 -13.61 5.68 2.97
CA LYS A 115 -13.13 6.07 4.29
C LYS A 115 -11.71 5.56 4.47
N GLU A 116 -10.80 6.44 4.88
CA GLU A 116 -9.38 6.12 5.06
C GLU A 116 -9.15 4.94 6.02
N THR A 117 -9.99 4.80 7.05
CA THR A 117 -9.96 3.68 8.02
C THR A 117 -10.15 2.30 7.38
N ASP A 118 -10.79 2.25 6.20
CA ASP A 118 -11.20 1.02 5.54
C ASP A 118 -10.19 0.57 4.48
N ILE A 119 -9.12 1.33 4.27
CA ILE A 119 -8.20 1.16 3.15
C ILE A 119 -6.86 0.66 3.65
N GLN A 120 -6.39 -0.44 3.07
CA GLN A 120 -5.00 -0.88 3.17
C GLN A 120 -4.46 -0.98 1.75
N MET A 121 -3.34 -0.34 1.46
CA MET A 121 -2.75 -0.40 0.13
C MET A 121 -1.24 -0.53 0.19
N ILE A 122 -0.71 -1.24 -0.80
CA ILE A 122 0.70 -1.17 -1.15
C ILE A 122 0.84 -0.42 -2.47
N ILE A 123 1.92 0.35 -2.53
CA ILE A 123 2.35 1.06 -3.72
C ILE A 123 3.80 0.62 -3.96
N CYS A 124 4.10 0.12 -5.14
CA CYS A 124 5.47 -0.21 -5.53
C CYS A 124 5.86 0.67 -6.71
N ILE A 125 7.09 1.18 -6.66
CA ILE A 125 7.64 2.09 -7.66
C ILE A 125 8.70 1.34 -8.45
N HIS A 126 8.71 1.51 -9.77
CA HIS A 126 9.77 1.04 -10.66
C HIS A 126 9.96 -0.48 -10.78
N ASP A 127 9.16 -1.30 -10.07
CA ASP A 127 9.18 -2.75 -10.14
C ASP A 127 8.02 -3.33 -10.95
N ASN A 128 8.33 -4.17 -11.94
CA ASN A 128 7.29 -4.86 -12.70
C ASN A 128 6.62 -5.95 -11.86
N PHE A 129 5.31 -6.09 -12.01
CA PHE A 129 4.49 -7.16 -11.41
C PHE A 129 4.51 -7.20 -9.88
N CYS A 130 4.94 -6.14 -9.22
CA CYS A 130 5.13 -6.07 -7.77
C CYS A 130 3.82 -6.03 -6.96
N ASN A 131 2.73 -5.56 -7.56
CA ASN A 131 1.45 -5.35 -6.88
C ASN A 131 0.66 -6.64 -6.70
N THR A 132 1.25 -7.69 -6.13
CA THR A 132 0.60 -8.99 -5.91
C THR A 132 -0.07 -9.07 -4.54
N ARG A 133 -0.97 -10.05 -4.38
CA ARG A 133 -1.54 -10.39 -3.07
C ARG A 133 -0.46 -10.86 -2.09
N GLU A 134 0.49 -11.66 -2.55
CA GLU A 134 1.59 -12.16 -1.71
C GLU A 134 2.43 -11.00 -1.17
N GLU A 135 2.81 -10.06 -2.04
CA GLU A 135 3.56 -8.88 -1.61
C GLU A 135 2.71 -7.99 -0.71
N PHE A 136 1.42 -7.82 -1.04
CA PHE A 136 0.50 -7.13 -0.15
C PHE A 136 0.51 -7.76 1.22
N GLU A 137 0.40 -9.09 1.37
CA GLU A 137 0.34 -9.84 2.64
C GLU A 137 1.66 -9.80 3.43
N ARG A 138 2.80 -9.69 2.75
CA ARG A 138 4.13 -9.57 3.38
C ARG A 138 4.35 -8.22 4.07
N VAL A 139 3.71 -7.16 3.59
CA VAL A 139 3.86 -5.82 4.16
C VAL A 139 3.31 -5.75 5.58
N LEU A 140 4.01 -5.01 6.45
CA LEU A 140 3.54 -4.69 7.80
C LEU A 140 2.60 -3.48 7.75
N PHE A 141 1.36 -3.68 8.21
CA PHE A 141 0.41 -2.61 8.48
C PHE A 141 0.36 -2.35 10.00
N CYS A 142 0.65 -1.11 10.38
CA CYS A 142 0.62 -0.61 11.75
C CYS A 142 -0.76 0.05 12.00
N LEU A 143 -1.30 -0.08 13.22
CA LEU A 143 -2.36 0.84 13.68
C LEU A 143 -1.71 2.20 13.96
N ILE A 144 -2.32 3.28 13.49
CA ILE A 144 -1.88 4.64 13.70
C ILE A 144 -3.05 5.41 14.29
N LYS A 145 -2.82 6.10 15.40
CA LYS A 145 -3.81 6.95 16.04
C LYS A 145 -3.24 8.35 16.13
N GLY A 146 -3.80 9.25 15.32
CA GLY A 146 -3.48 10.67 15.36
C GLY A 146 -3.91 11.34 16.67
N VAL A 147 -3.47 12.58 16.87
CA VAL A 147 -3.73 13.36 18.08
C VAL A 147 -5.24 13.61 18.31
N ASP A 148 -5.99 13.77 17.21
CA ASP A 148 -7.43 14.07 17.22
C ASP A 148 -8.32 12.87 16.86
N GLU A 149 -7.75 11.69 16.68
CA GLU A 149 -8.46 10.52 16.17
C GLU A 149 -9.01 9.65 17.31
N LEU A 150 -10.33 9.42 17.32
CA LEU A 150 -10.97 8.51 18.26
C LEU A 150 -10.60 7.05 17.98
N GLU A 151 -10.54 6.70 16.70
CA GLU A 151 -10.29 5.34 16.21
C GLU A 151 -8.98 5.28 15.42
N PRO A 152 -8.14 4.23 15.60
CA PRO A 152 -6.92 4.09 14.84
C PRO A 152 -7.21 3.74 13.37
N LYS A 153 -6.39 4.26 12.47
CA LYS A 153 -6.32 3.87 11.05
C LYS A 153 -5.25 2.80 10.85
N ARG A 154 -5.39 2.01 9.79
CA ARG A 154 -4.37 1.04 9.38
C ARG A 154 -3.52 1.67 8.30
N GLN A 155 -2.21 1.73 8.51
CA GLN A 155 -1.30 2.33 7.55
C GLN A 155 -0.04 1.48 7.39
N MET A 156 0.47 1.44 6.16
CA MET A 156 1.77 0.85 5.88
C MET A 156 2.84 1.70 6.57
N CYS A 157 3.83 1.04 7.17
CA CYS A 157 4.84 1.73 7.95
C CYS A 157 5.88 2.47 7.07
N HIS A 158 5.79 2.29 5.74
CA HIS A 158 6.50 2.99 4.68
C HIS A 158 5.52 3.45 3.60
N GLU A 159 5.93 4.38 2.73
CA GLU A 159 5.09 4.82 1.60
C GLU A 159 5.18 3.86 0.40
N PHE A 160 6.31 3.15 0.24
CA PHE A 160 6.57 2.30 -0.92
C PHE A 160 7.17 0.94 -0.57
N VAL A 161 6.81 -0.07 -1.38
CA VAL A 161 7.43 -1.39 -1.40
C VAL A 161 8.61 -1.39 -2.37
N GLY A 162 9.78 -1.91 -1.95
CA GLY A 162 10.99 -2.03 -2.78
C GLY A 162 12.18 -1.17 -2.35
N GLU A 163 11.98 -0.17 -1.47
CA GLU A 163 13.10 0.55 -0.84
C GLU A 163 13.67 -0.27 0.32
N SER A 164 15.00 -0.43 0.38
CA SER A 164 15.73 -1.41 1.21
C SER A 164 15.45 -1.40 2.73
N ASP A 165 14.71 -0.41 3.24
CA ASP A 165 14.49 -0.19 4.66
C ASP A 165 13.08 -0.56 5.17
N TYR A 166 12.19 -1.08 4.31
CA TYR A 166 10.78 -1.28 4.67
C TYR A 166 10.52 -2.31 5.80
N MET A 167 11.50 -3.17 6.09
CA MET A 167 11.42 -4.22 7.12
C MET A 167 11.90 -3.77 8.50
N ASN A 168 12.43 -2.54 8.64
CA ASN A 168 13.15 -2.12 9.85
C ASN A 168 12.29 -1.42 10.91
N TYR A 169 11.02 -1.14 10.62
CA TYR A 169 10.16 -0.34 11.49
C TYR A 169 9.02 -1.18 12.07
N PRO A 170 9.18 -1.75 13.29
CA PRO A 170 8.08 -2.41 13.98
C PRO A 170 6.90 -1.45 14.22
N CYS A 171 5.71 -2.02 14.39
CA CYS A 171 4.60 -1.29 14.99
C CYS A 171 4.95 -1.01 16.45
N PHE A 172 4.48 0.12 16.99
CA PHE A 172 4.56 0.38 18.42
C PHE A 172 3.20 0.80 18.97
N ILE A 173 3.02 0.57 20.25
CA ILE A 173 1.96 1.20 21.03
C ILE A 173 2.52 1.68 22.36
N HIS A 174 2.11 2.88 22.77
CA HIS A 174 2.56 3.54 23.99
C HIS A 174 1.39 4.19 24.73
N ARG A 175 1.32 3.98 26.04
CA ARG A 175 0.51 4.76 26.99
C ARG A 175 1.44 5.32 28.06
N LEU A 176 1.18 6.52 28.57
CA LEU A 176 1.92 6.99 29.74
C LEU A 176 1.50 6.21 30.99
N GLU A 177 2.49 5.81 31.78
CA GLU A 177 2.30 5.10 33.04
C GLU A 177 1.44 5.89 34.04
N ASP A 178 1.49 7.23 34.05
CA ASP A 178 0.68 8.01 34.98
C ASP A 178 -0.82 8.09 34.61
N GLY A 179 -1.19 7.59 33.42
CA GLY A 179 -2.53 7.64 32.87
C GLY A 179 -3.04 9.06 32.58
N LYS A 180 -2.18 10.09 32.64
CA LYS A 180 -2.56 11.48 32.36
C LYS A 180 -2.59 11.80 30.87
N GLY A 181 -2.07 10.90 30.04
CA GLY A 181 -1.96 11.09 28.60
C GLY A 181 -0.76 11.96 28.22
N MET A 182 -0.27 11.77 27.01
CA MET A 182 0.83 12.55 26.43
C MET A 182 0.30 13.91 26.02
N LYS A 183 1.04 14.96 26.37
CA LYS A 183 0.75 16.32 25.91
C LYS A 183 1.33 16.50 24.51
N ASP A 184 0.50 16.93 23.58
CA ASP A 184 0.93 17.32 22.24
C ASP A 184 0.29 18.67 21.88
N PHE A 185 0.90 19.38 20.93
CA PHE A 185 0.42 20.69 20.47
C PHE A 185 0.00 20.61 19.01
N LEU A 186 -1.25 20.97 18.74
CA LEU A 186 -1.72 21.21 17.38
C LEU A 186 -1.89 22.72 17.19
N GLY A 187 -0.83 23.37 16.72
CA GLY A 187 -0.74 24.84 16.75
C GLY A 187 -0.66 25.34 18.19
N GLU A 188 -1.64 26.14 18.63
CA GLU A 188 -1.72 26.67 20.00
C GLU A 188 -2.59 25.79 20.94
N LEU A 189 -3.25 24.76 20.43
CA LEU A 189 -4.13 23.90 21.21
C LEU A 189 -3.34 22.76 21.87
N LEU A 190 -3.41 22.67 23.21
CA LEU A 190 -2.90 21.54 23.97
C LEU A 190 -3.89 20.37 23.91
N ILE A 191 -3.43 19.22 23.41
CA ILE A 191 -4.24 18.00 23.32
C ILE A 191 -3.62 16.92 24.20
N ILE A 192 -4.48 16.10 24.81
CA ILE A 192 -4.10 14.99 25.67
C ILE A 192 -4.33 13.68 24.91
N ILE A 193 -3.24 13.04 24.51
CA ILE A 193 -3.24 11.76 23.81
C ILE A 193 -3.16 10.63 24.84
N LEU A 194 -4.22 9.86 25.00
CA LEU A 194 -4.20 8.74 25.96
C LEU A 194 -3.32 7.58 25.51
N VAL A 195 -3.26 7.32 24.19
CA VAL A 195 -2.51 6.21 23.59
C VAL A 195 -1.91 6.69 22.27
N LYS A 196 -0.63 6.40 22.05
CA LYS A 196 0.07 6.64 20.78
C LYS A 196 0.33 5.31 20.10
N GLN A 197 -0.10 5.18 18.85
CA GLN A 197 0.14 4.02 18.01
C GLN A 197 0.81 4.48 16.71
N GLY A 198 1.71 3.66 16.19
CA GLY A 198 2.28 3.93 14.88
C GLY A 198 3.43 3.03 14.51
N CYS A 199 4.29 3.57 13.66
CA CYS A 199 5.47 2.92 13.10
C CYS A 199 6.71 3.45 13.83
N GLY A 200 7.53 2.56 14.38
CA GLY A 200 8.65 2.95 15.26
C GLY A 200 9.99 2.45 14.74
N GLY A 201 10.96 3.35 14.65
CA GLY A 201 12.39 3.09 14.43
C GLY A 201 13.20 3.95 15.39
N PHE A 202 14.51 4.16 15.16
CA PHE A 202 15.33 5.01 16.04
C PHE A 202 14.68 6.39 16.29
N ASN A 203 14.37 6.68 17.56
CA ASN A 203 13.76 7.93 18.06
C ASN A 203 12.27 8.14 17.72
N LYS A 204 11.57 7.08 17.29
CA LYS A 204 10.10 7.08 17.14
C LYS A 204 9.51 5.85 17.82
N GLY A 205 8.56 6.06 18.73
CA GLY A 205 7.83 4.97 19.39
C GLY A 205 7.94 5.03 20.89
N CYS A 206 8.42 3.96 21.50
CA CYS A 206 8.62 3.87 22.94
C CYS A 206 9.73 4.79 23.45
N PRO A 207 9.61 5.32 24.68
CA PRO A 207 10.68 6.05 25.34
C PRO A 207 11.99 5.24 25.34
N ASP A 208 13.10 5.88 24.98
CA ASP A 208 14.43 5.26 24.86
C ASP A 208 14.50 4.01 23.96
N ASN A 209 13.50 3.81 23.09
CA ASN A 209 13.29 2.58 22.32
C ASN A 209 13.26 1.30 23.19
N LYS A 210 12.82 1.42 24.45
CA LYS A 210 12.72 0.28 25.38
C LYS A 210 11.28 -0.18 25.54
N GLU A 211 11.08 -1.49 25.49
CA GLU A 211 9.80 -2.07 25.87
C GLU A 211 9.56 -1.91 27.36
N SER A 212 8.30 -1.69 27.69
CA SER A 212 7.78 -1.69 29.04
C SER A 212 6.39 -2.28 29.00
N GLU A 213 5.77 -2.38 30.16
CA GLU A 213 4.39 -2.85 30.19
C GLU A 213 3.43 -1.88 29.49
N PHE A 214 3.74 -0.57 29.52
CA PHE A 214 2.96 0.48 28.89
C PHE A 214 3.46 0.85 27.49
N CYS A 215 4.53 0.21 27.00
CA CYS A 215 5.02 0.41 25.66
C CYS A 215 5.59 -0.85 25.01
N LYS A 216 5.01 -1.27 23.89
CA LYS A 216 5.39 -2.51 23.21
C LYS A 216 5.68 -2.29 21.74
N TYR A 217 6.61 -3.09 21.20
CA TYR A 217 6.84 -3.22 19.78
C TYR A 217 6.29 -4.56 19.27
N CYS A 218 5.93 -4.61 18.00
CA CYS A 218 5.51 -5.86 17.37
C CYS A 218 5.68 -5.82 15.85
N ARG A 219 5.79 -7.00 15.24
CA ARG A 219 6.14 -7.20 13.81
C ARG A 219 5.09 -7.98 13.02
N THR A 220 3.88 -8.10 13.57
CA THR A 220 2.75 -8.74 12.89
C THR A 220 1.72 -7.68 12.50
N ARG A 221 0.88 -7.95 11.50
CA ARG A 221 -0.11 -6.97 11.03
C ARG A 221 -1.05 -6.54 12.15
N ASN A 222 -1.28 -5.23 12.27
CA ASN A 222 -2.22 -4.61 13.20
C ASN A 222 -2.01 -5.06 14.66
N CYS A 223 -0.77 -5.36 15.03
CA CYS A 223 -0.45 -6.00 16.31
C CYS A 223 -0.45 -5.04 17.50
N ASN A 224 -0.40 -3.74 17.24
CA ASN A 224 -0.23 -2.71 18.23
C ASN A 224 -1.58 -2.15 18.72
N ASP A 225 -2.54 -3.01 19.06
CA ASP A 225 -3.87 -2.65 19.57
C ASP A 225 -3.81 -2.13 21.03
N GLU A 226 -4.60 -1.11 21.38
CA GLU A 226 -4.64 -0.51 22.73
C GLU A 226 -5.04 -1.45 23.86
N LYS A 227 -5.66 -2.58 23.54
CA LYS A 227 -6.04 -3.61 24.50
C LYS A 227 -4.83 -4.36 25.06
N ILE A 228 -3.69 -4.38 24.36
CA ILE A 228 -2.53 -5.21 24.74
C ILE A 228 -1.65 -4.57 25.82
N ILE A 229 -1.87 -3.28 26.12
CA ILE A 229 -1.17 -2.56 27.18
C ILE A 229 -2.17 -2.19 28.28
N PRO A 230 -1.75 -2.22 29.55
CA PRO A 230 -2.63 -1.92 30.66
C PRO A 230 -3.01 -0.43 30.68
N LYS A 231 -4.05 -0.12 31.46
CA LYS A 231 -4.48 1.24 31.77
C LYS A 231 -4.82 1.36 33.26
N TYR A 232 -5.08 2.59 33.70
CA TYR A 232 -5.53 2.86 35.06
C TYR A 232 -7.01 3.22 35.09
N CYS A 233 -7.74 2.61 36.02
CA CYS A 233 -9.09 3.03 36.39
C CYS A 233 -9.05 3.71 37.76
N TRP A 234 -9.87 4.75 37.91
CA TRP A 234 -10.10 5.37 39.21
C TRP A 234 -11.07 4.52 40.04
N THR A 235 -10.78 4.41 41.32
CA THR A 235 -11.63 3.81 42.35
C THR A 235 -11.78 4.80 43.50
N ASN A 236 -12.69 4.50 44.43
CA ASN A 236 -12.83 5.29 45.66
C ASN A 236 -11.57 5.26 46.55
N TYR A 237 -10.60 4.37 46.27
CA TYR A 237 -9.35 4.22 47.02
C TYR A 237 -8.12 4.66 46.22
N GLY A 238 -8.32 5.36 45.09
CA GLY A 238 -7.26 5.79 44.19
C GLY A 238 -7.24 5.01 42.89
N LYS A 239 -6.10 5.02 42.18
CA LYS A 239 -5.95 4.36 40.88
C LYS A 239 -5.61 2.89 41.03
N ILE A 240 -6.28 2.04 40.27
CA ILE A 240 -5.90 0.64 40.07
C ILE A 240 -5.50 0.41 38.63
N LYS A 241 -4.59 -0.53 38.41
CA LYS A 241 -4.15 -0.95 37.09
C LYS A 241 -4.98 -2.14 36.62
N VAL A 242 -5.41 -2.09 35.37
CA VAL A 242 -6.23 -3.12 34.72
C VAL A 242 -5.75 -3.35 33.29
N ASN A 243 -6.18 -4.45 32.66
CA ASN A 243 -5.93 -4.69 31.24
C ASN A 243 -6.61 -3.60 30.37
N GLY A 244 -6.05 -3.34 29.19
CA GLY A 244 -6.51 -2.25 28.31
C GLY A 244 -7.97 -2.40 27.86
N ASP A 245 -8.45 -3.64 27.71
CA ASP A 245 -9.80 -4.01 27.29
C ASP A 245 -10.86 -3.90 28.41
N VAL A 246 -10.46 -3.85 29.68
CA VAL A 246 -11.39 -3.76 30.82
C VAL A 246 -12.00 -2.36 30.91
N PRO A 247 -13.32 -2.15 30.80
CA PRO A 247 -13.90 -0.82 30.89
C PRO A 247 -13.77 -0.24 32.31
N CYS A 248 -13.49 1.06 32.40
CA CYS A 248 -13.68 1.82 33.65
C CYS A 248 -15.10 2.40 33.63
N PHE A 249 -15.76 2.45 34.79
CA PHE A 249 -17.09 3.05 34.90
C PHE A 249 -17.15 4.05 36.05
N VAL A 250 -18.14 4.93 35.97
CA VAL A 250 -18.56 5.80 37.07
C VAL A 250 -20.07 5.70 37.16
N GLU A 251 -20.59 5.45 38.36
CA GLU A 251 -22.02 5.43 38.63
C GLU A 251 -22.35 6.42 39.75
N ARG A 252 -23.55 6.99 39.69
CA ARG A 252 -24.05 7.82 40.79
C ARG A 252 -24.51 6.91 41.92
N THR A 253 -24.04 7.18 43.13
CA THR A 253 -24.63 6.56 44.33
C THR A 253 -25.94 7.27 44.68
N LYS A 254 -26.80 6.59 45.46
CA LYS A 254 -28.06 7.15 45.99
C LYS A 254 -27.89 8.50 46.69
N TYR A 255 -26.69 8.81 47.17
CA TYR A 255 -26.39 9.99 47.99
C TYR A 255 -25.58 11.08 47.27
N ASN A 256 -25.17 10.88 46.01
CA ASN A 256 -24.32 11.81 45.25
C ASN A 256 -23.09 12.32 46.04
N GLN A 257 -22.57 11.55 47.00
CA GLN A 257 -21.40 11.96 47.77
C GLN A 257 -20.17 11.96 46.85
N SER A 258 -19.47 13.09 46.81
CA SER A 258 -18.16 13.21 46.18
C SER A 258 -17.13 12.49 47.05
N PHE A 259 -16.52 11.42 46.54
CA PHE A 259 -15.36 10.82 47.19
C PHE A 259 -14.12 11.63 46.81
N VAL A 260 -13.47 12.23 47.81
CA VAL A 260 -12.24 13.00 47.63
C VAL A 260 -11.11 12.02 47.36
N VAL A 261 -10.43 12.20 46.23
CA VAL A 261 -9.17 11.53 45.89
C VAL A 261 -8.05 12.55 45.97
#